data_AF-A0A354TDW8-F1
#
_entry.id   AF-A0A354TDW8-F1
#
_cell.length_a   1.000
_cell.length_b   1.000
_cell.length_c   1.000
_cell.angle_alpha   90.00
_cell.angle_beta   90.00
_cell.angle_gamma   90.00
#
_symmetry.space_group_name_H-M   'P 1'
#
loop_
_entity.id
_entity.type
_entity.pdbx_description
1 polymer ?
#
loop_
_entity_poly.entity_id
_entity_poly.type
_entity_poly.pdbx_seq_one_letter_code
_entity_poly.pdbx_strand_id
1 'polypeptide(L)'
;VMYSYAGWNAATYIVGEIRNPQRNVPKAIALGTLLVTVLYLALNATFLNAAPMSELAGKLDVGHVAAEHIFGVTGGKIMSGLICLGLASSISAMTWLGPRVLHTMGEDMKILAPLAACDERGVPVTGLFVQLAIVITLLLTASFNTVLTAVQFSIQLGSFATVVGLIVLRVKQPDLPRPYRCWGYPFTPLLFLAISLWMMVFLMLDTVTRDASLYGLGLILLGWIIYLISPRTPRSA
;
A
#
# COMPACT_ATOMS: atom_id res chain seq x y z
N VAL A 1 8.12 -7.14 5.59
CA VAL A 1 6.97 -7.76 6.30
C VAL A 1 5.72 -6.89 6.26
N MET A 2 5.76 -5.59 6.58
CA MET A 2 4.55 -4.76 6.53
C MET A 2 3.89 -4.70 5.16
N TYR A 3 4.69 -4.63 4.08
CA TYR A 3 4.16 -4.70 2.72
C TYR A 3 3.32 -5.97 2.46
N SER A 4 3.67 -7.10 3.08
CA SER A 4 2.93 -8.35 2.94
C SER A 4 1.54 -8.29 3.59
N TYR A 5 1.33 -7.39 4.56
CA TYR A 5 0.02 -7.11 5.15
C TYR A 5 -0.67 -5.90 4.50
N ALA A 6 -0.11 -5.33 3.43
CA ALA A 6 -0.75 -4.25 2.69
C ALA A 6 -2.08 -4.74 2.08
N GLY A 7 -3.06 -3.85 1.97
CA GLY A 7 -4.41 -4.16 1.48
C GLY A 7 -5.51 -3.93 2.52
N TRP A 8 -5.17 -3.78 3.80
CA TRP A 8 -6.12 -3.40 4.84
C TRP A 8 -6.86 -2.08 4.55
N ASN A 9 -6.22 -1.14 3.84
CA ASN A 9 -6.82 0.11 3.41
C ASN A 9 -7.93 -0.07 2.36
N ALA A 10 -7.91 -1.14 1.55
CA ALA A 10 -8.90 -1.35 0.51
C ALA A 10 -10.31 -1.52 1.09
N ALA A 11 -10.42 -2.12 2.28
CA ALA A 11 -11.68 -2.24 3.00
C ALA A 11 -12.32 -0.87 3.31
N THR A 12 -11.51 0.20 3.40
CA THR A 12 -12.01 1.57 3.64
C THR A 12 -12.64 2.20 2.40
N TYR A 13 -12.23 1.79 1.19
CA TYR A 13 -12.73 2.37 -0.06
C TYR A 13 -14.17 1.95 -0.37
N ILE A 14 -14.56 0.74 0.04
CA ILE A 14 -15.90 0.19 -0.16
C ILE A 14 -16.83 0.37 1.04
N VAL A 15 -16.45 1.20 2.02
CA VAL A 15 -17.25 1.44 3.24
C VAL A 15 -18.67 1.92 2.91
N GLY A 16 -18.82 2.71 1.84
CA GLY A 16 -20.12 3.21 1.39
C GLY A 16 -21.08 2.13 0.90
N GLU A 17 -20.57 0.98 0.47
CA GLU A 17 -21.36 -0.14 -0.06
C GLU A 17 -21.67 -1.20 1.02
N ILE A 18 -21.02 -1.12 2.18
CA ILE A 18 -21.17 -2.09 3.26
C ILE A 18 -22.43 -1.78 4.07
N ARG A 19 -23.33 -2.75 4.19
CA ARG A 19 -24.48 -2.68 5.10
C ARG A 19 -23.99 -2.49 6.54
N ASN A 20 -24.50 -1.49 7.26
CA ASN A 20 -24.13 -1.16 8.65
C ASN A 20 -22.60 -1.05 8.85
N PRO A 21 -21.93 -0.11 8.18
CA PRO A 21 -20.47 -0.05 8.13
C PRO A 21 -19.83 0.16 9.52
N GLN A 22 -20.54 0.86 10.41
CA GLN A 22 -20.12 1.14 11.80
C GLN A 22 -19.77 -0.11 12.61
N ARG A 23 -20.45 -1.23 12.35
CA ARG A 23 -20.23 -2.51 13.04
C ARG A 23 -19.50 -3.51 12.17
N ASN A 24 -19.76 -3.51 10.87
CA ASN A 24 -19.25 -4.54 9.97
C ASN A 24 -17.83 -4.25 9.50
N VAL A 25 -17.45 -2.97 9.28
CA VAL A 25 -16.10 -2.62 8.84
C VAL A 25 -15.06 -2.97 9.91
N PRO A 26 -15.22 -2.59 11.21
CA PRO A 26 -14.24 -2.98 12.23
C PRO A 26 -14.12 -4.50 12.40
N LYS A 27 -15.24 -5.23 12.35
CA LYS A 27 -15.24 -6.70 12.43
C LYS A 27 -14.57 -7.36 11.23
N ALA A 28 -14.85 -6.87 10.02
CA ALA A 28 -14.25 -7.39 8.80
C ALA A 28 -12.73 -7.17 8.79
N ILE A 29 -12.27 -5.98 9.19
CA ILE A 29 -10.83 -5.68 9.32
C ILE A 29 -10.21 -6.59 10.39
N ALA A 30 -10.80 -6.69 11.58
CA ALA A 30 -10.25 -7.51 12.66
C ALA A 30 -10.17 -9.01 12.31
N LEU A 31 -11.26 -9.59 11.82
CA LEU A 31 -11.31 -11.01 11.44
C LEU A 31 -10.44 -11.30 10.22
N GLY A 32 -10.45 -10.40 9.22
CA GLY A 32 -9.62 -10.51 8.02
C GLY A 32 -8.13 -10.47 8.38
N THR A 33 -7.70 -9.51 9.19
CA THR A 33 -6.32 -9.43 9.66
C THR A 33 -5.93 -10.66 10.47
N LEU A 34 -6.77 -11.13 11.40
CA LEU A 34 -6.48 -12.33 12.18
C LEU A 34 -6.31 -13.57 11.30
N LEU A 35 -7.20 -13.77 10.33
CA LEU A 35 -7.11 -14.88 9.40
C LEU A 35 -5.82 -14.83 8.56
N VAL A 36 -5.50 -13.66 8.01
CA VAL A 36 -4.27 -13.46 7.23
C VAL A 36 -3.03 -13.71 8.10
N THR A 37 -3.03 -13.25 9.35
CA THR A 37 -1.93 -13.53 10.29
C THR A 37 -1.75 -15.03 10.52
N VAL A 38 -2.83 -15.78 10.78
CA VAL A 38 -2.75 -17.24 10.97
C VAL A 38 -2.22 -17.94 9.72
N LEU A 39 -2.73 -17.59 8.54
CA LEU A 39 -2.28 -18.17 7.28
C LEU A 39 -0.81 -17.84 7.00
N TYR A 40 -0.36 -16.62 7.31
CA TYR A 40 1.03 -16.22 7.14
C TYR A 40 1.96 -16.95 8.11
N LEU A 41 1.57 -17.11 9.36
CA LEU A 41 2.34 -17.87 10.34
C LEU A 41 2.45 -19.34 9.92
N ALA A 42 1.34 -19.95 9.49
CA ALA A 42 1.33 -21.32 8.97
C ALA A 42 2.25 -21.47 7.75
N LEU A 43 2.19 -20.53 6.81
CA LEU A 43 3.03 -20.55 5.61
C LEU A 43 4.53 -20.42 5.95
N ASN A 44 4.89 -19.48 6.82
CA ASN A 44 6.29 -19.32 7.26
C ASN A 44 6.79 -20.54 8.04
N ALA A 45 5.94 -21.15 8.87
CA ALA A 45 6.27 -22.40 9.56
C ALA A 45 6.56 -23.53 8.56
N THR A 46 5.74 -23.66 7.50
CA THR A 46 5.98 -24.62 6.43
C THR A 46 7.29 -24.36 5.70
N PHE A 47 7.60 -23.10 5.37
CA PHE A 47 8.87 -22.75 4.70
C PHE A 47 10.09 -23.13 5.55
N LEU A 48 10.08 -22.80 6.84
CA LEU A 48 11.19 -23.11 7.75
C LEU A 48 11.30 -24.60 8.07
N ASN A 49 10.22 -25.37 7.95
CA ASN A 49 10.26 -26.83 8.11
C ASN A 49 10.75 -27.54 6.84
N ALA A 50 10.41 -27.00 5.66
CA ALA A 50 10.70 -27.60 4.38
C ALA A 50 12.15 -27.43 3.91
N ALA A 51 12.74 -26.25 4.11
CA ALA A 51 14.04 -25.90 3.56
C ALA A 51 14.98 -25.27 4.60
N PRO A 52 16.30 -25.51 4.52
CA PRO A 52 17.27 -24.87 5.41
C PRO A 52 17.25 -23.35 5.27
N MET A 53 17.40 -22.63 6.38
CA MET A 53 17.35 -21.17 6.38
C MET A 53 18.44 -20.52 5.50
N SER A 54 19.57 -21.20 5.30
CA SER A 54 20.63 -20.78 4.38
C SER A 54 20.20 -20.73 2.92
N GLU A 55 19.23 -21.56 2.51
CA GLU A 55 18.72 -21.61 1.15
C GLU A 55 17.55 -20.64 0.92
N LEU A 56 16.87 -20.24 2.00
CA LEU A 56 15.78 -19.27 1.96
C LEU A 56 16.27 -17.82 2.08
N ALA A 57 17.37 -17.60 2.82
CA ALA A 57 17.89 -16.26 3.08
C ALA A 57 18.33 -15.57 1.78
N GLY A 58 17.81 -14.35 1.55
CA GLY A 58 18.18 -13.53 0.39
C GLY A 58 17.56 -13.97 -0.94
N LYS A 59 16.73 -15.02 -0.96
CA LYS A 59 15.97 -15.42 -2.15
C LYS A 59 14.66 -14.66 -2.23
N LEU A 60 14.31 -14.22 -3.44
CA LEU A 60 13.03 -13.56 -3.73
C LEU A 60 11.90 -14.59 -3.90
N ASP A 61 12.25 -15.80 -4.32
CA ASP A 61 11.36 -16.90 -4.71
C ASP A 61 11.30 -18.01 -3.63
N VAL A 62 11.19 -17.61 -2.36
CA VAL A 62 11.12 -18.52 -1.20
C VAL A 62 10.06 -19.61 -1.36
N GLY A 63 8.90 -19.28 -1.97
CA GLY A 63 7.83 -20.24 -2.23
C GLY A 63 8.19 -21.31 -3.26
N HIS A 64 9.04 -20.99 -4.23
CA HIS A 64 9.56 -21.96 -5.20
C HIS A 64 10.54 -22.92 -4.53
N VAL A 65 11.52 -22.38 -3.79
CA VAL A 65 12.55 -23.16 -3.09
C VAL A 65 11.92 -24.13 -2.10
N ALA A 66 10.93 -23.68 -1.32
CA ALA A 66 10.22 -24.55 -0.39
C ALA A 66 9.41 -25.63 -1.10
N ALA A 67 8.72 -25.30 -2.20
CA ALA A 67 7.96 -26.29 -2.97
C ALA A 67 8.86 -27.33 -3.66
N GLU A 68 10.05 -26.94 -4.10
CA GLU A 68 11.04 -27.86 -4.66
C GLU A 68 11.55 -28.85 -3.61
N HIS A 69 11.75 -28.41 -2.37
CA HIS A 69 12.11 -29.30 -1.26
C HIS A 69 10.99 -30.28 -0.86
N ILE A 70 9.72 -29.84 -0.91
CA ILE A 70 8.58 -30.68 -0.50
C ILE A 70 8.17 -31.66 -1.61
N PHE A 71 8.09 -31.17 -2.84
CA PHE A 71 7.44 -31.87 -3.96
C PHE A 71 8.38 -32.16 -5.13
N GLY A 72 9.67 -31.84 -4.99
CA GLY A 72 10.67 -31.94 -6.05
C GLY A 72 10.54 -30.86 -7.12
N VAL A 73 11.40 -30.93 -8.14
CA VAL A 73 11.51 -29.95 -9.24
C VAL A 73 10.16 -29.67 -9.92
N THR A 74 9.35 -30.71 -10.14
CA THR A 74 8.03 -30.57 -10.77
C THR A 74 7.06 -29.77 -9.91
N GLY A 75 7.03 -30.02 -8.60
CA GLY A 75 6.20 -29.26 -7.67
C GLY A 75 6.67 -27.81 -7.51
N GLY A 76 7.98 -27.58 -7.52
CA GLY A 76 8.56 -26.23 -7.60
C GLY A 76 8.06 -25.45 -8.81
N LYS A 77 8.03 -26.07 -10.01
CA LYS A 77 7.52 -25.44 -11.23
C LYS A 77 6.02 -25.13 -11.17
N ILE A 78 5.22 -26.06 -10.67
CA ILE A 78 3.77 -25.87 -10.50
C ILE A 78 3.50 -24.70 -9.55
N MET A 79 4.20 -24.66 -8.40
CA MET A 79 4.06 -23.59 -7.43
C MET A 79 4.45 -22.23 -8.03
N SER A 80 5.56 -22.16 -8.75
CA SER A 80 5.95 -20.94 -9.46
C SER A 80 4.90 -20.50 -10.47
N GLY A 81 4.29 -21.44 -11.21
CA GLY A 81 3.17 -21.15 -12.10
C GLY A 81 1.97 -20.51 -11.39
N LEU A 82 1.58 -21.05 -10.23
CA LEU A 82 0.50 -20.49 -9.40
C LEU A 82 0.84 -19.09 -8.88
N ILE A 83 2.08 -18.88 -8.41
CA ILE A 83 2.56 -17.57 -7.96
C ILE A 83 2.51 -16.56 -9.12
N CYS A 84 3.02 -16.94 -10.30
CA CYS A 84 2.98 -16.11 -11.49
C CYS A 84 1.55 -15.71 -11.89
N LEU A 85 0.60 -16.65 -11.86
CA LEU A 85 -0.81 -16.36 -12.12
C LEU A 85 -1.39 -15.35 -11.11
N GLY A 86 -1.07 -15.51 -9.82
CA GLY A 86 -1.48 -14.56 -8.78
C GLY A 86 -0.88 -13.17 -8.97
N LEU A 87 0.40 -13.09 -9.34
CA LEU A 87 1.08 -11.83 -9.64
C LEU A 87 0.49 -11.15 -10.88
N ALA A 88 0.23 -11.91 -11.95
CA ALA A 88 -0.38 -11.38 -13.18
C ALA A 88 -1.78 -10.79 -12.91
N SER A 89 -2.60 -11.49 -12.10
CA SER A 89 -3.90 -10.99 -11.66
C SER A 89 -3.77 -9.68 -10.86
N SER A 90 -2.81 -9.62 -9.94
CA SER A 90 -2.55 -8.43 -9.13
C SER A 90 -2.08 -7.23 -9.97
N ILE A 91 -1.17 -7.47 -10.94
CA ILE A 91 -0.71 -6.44 -11.88
C ILE A 91 -1.87 -5.92 -12.71
N SER A 92 -2.74 -6.81 -13.20
CA SER A 92 -3.93 -6.42 -13.94
C SER A 92 -4.81 -5.48 -13.11
N ALA A 93 -5.18 -5.88 -11.89
CA ALA A 93 -6.00 -5.05 -11.00
C ALA A 93 -5.37 -3.67 -10.70
N MET A 94 -4.07 -3.62 -10.44
CA MET A 94 -3.37 -2.35 -10.15
C MET A 94 -3.22 -1.46 -11.39
N THR A 95 -3.17 -2.05 -12.59
CA THR A 95 -3.17 -1.31 -13.86
C THR A 95 -4.50 -0.59 -14.09
N TRP A 96 -5.62 -1.13 -13.59
CA TRP A 96 -6.92 -0.46 -13.65
C TRP A 96 -7.09 0.63 -12.59
N LEU A 97 -6.56 0.44 -11.40
CA LEU A 97 -6.75 1.37 -10.27
C LEU A 97 -5.88 2.62 -10.39
N GLY A 98 -4.61 2.48 -10.77
CA GLY A 98 -3.66 3.60 -10.76
C GLY A 98 -4.06 4.80 -11.65
N PRO A 99 -4.55 4.61 -12.89
CA PRO A 99 -4.95 5.73 -13.75
C PRO A 99 -6.16 6.51 -13.21
N ARG A 100 -7.04 5.85 -12.45
CA ARG A 100 -8.21 6.49 -11.82
C ARG A 100 -7.81 7.44 -10.69
N VAL A 101 -6.76 7.10 -9.95
CA VAL A 101 -6.19 8.00 -8.94
C VAL A 101 -5.62 9.25 -9.63
N LEU A 102 -4.87 9.08 -10.72
CA LEU A 102 -4.35 10.21 -11.49
C LEU A 102 -5.45 11.08 -12.11
N HIS A 103 -6.54 10.45 -12.57
CA HIS A 103 -7.71 11.14 -13.09
C HIS A 103 -8.37 12.05 -12.04
N THR A 104 -8.69 11.51 -10.87
CA THR A 104 -9.28 12.28 -9.76
C THR A 104 -8.35 13.41 -9.27
N MET A 105 -7.03 13.16 -9.23
CA MET A 105 -6.04 14.22 -8.96
C MET A 105 -6.06 15.33 -10.03
N GLY A 106 -6.28 14.97 -11.29
CA GLY A 106 -6.40 15.91 -12.40
C GLY A 106 -7.66 16.79 -12.31
N GLU A 107 -8.76 16.24 -11.80
CA GLU A 107 -10.00 17.01 -11.56
C GLU A 107 -9.82 18.03 -10.43
N ASP A 108 -9.09 17.66 -9.37
CA ASP A 108 -8.86 18.52 -8.21
C ASP A 108 -7.81 19.61 -8.48
N MET A 109 -6.82 19.36 -9.35
CA MET A 109 -5.64 20.22 -9.52
C MET A 109 -5.47 20.69 -10.97
N LYS A 110 -5.55 22.01 -11.21
CA LYS A 110 -5.37 22.61 -12.55
C LYS A 110 -4.06 22.23 -13.24
N ILE A 111 -2.96 22.08 -12.49
CA ILE A 111 -1.65 21.67 -13.06
C ILE A 111 -1.71 20.25 -13.63
N LEU A 112 -2.55 19.40 -13.05
CA LEU A 112 -2.75 18.01 -13.45
C LEU A 112 -3.99 17.82 -14.35
N ALA A 113 -4.64 18.90 -14.78
CA ALA A 113 -5.84 18.85 -15.62
C ALA A 113 -5.74 17.95 -16.87
N PRO A 114 -4.58 17.82 -17.55
CA PRO A 114 -4.44 16.87 -18.66
C PRO A 114 -4.66 15.40 -18.27
N LEU A 115 -4.46 15.04 -16.99
CA LEU A 115 -4.70 13.70 -16.46
C LEU A 115 -6.20 13.44 -16.21
N ALA A 116 -7.03 14.48 -16.13
CA ALA A 116 -8.48 14.37 -15.99
C ALA A 116 -9.16 13.94 -17.31
N ALA A 117 -8.45 13.95 -18.44
CA ALA A 117 -9.05 13.55 -19.72
C ALA A 117 -9.34 12.04 -19.75
N CYS A 118 -10.55 11.69 -20.19
CA CYS A 118 -10.98 10.33 -20.47
C CYS A 118 -11.32 10.17 -21.96
N ASP A 119 -11.12 8.97 -22.48
CA ASP A 119 -11.61 8.57 -23.80
C ASP A 119 -13.15 8.40 -23.80
N GLU A 120 -13.75 8.19 -24.97
CA GLU A 120 -15.20 8.00 -25.16
C GLU A 120 -15.79 6.89 -24.29
N ARG A 121 -14.97 5.92 -23.87
CA ARG A 121 -15.36 4.79 -23.00
C ARG A 121 -15.16 5.07 -21.49
N GLY A 122 -14.81 6.30 -21.11
CA GLY A 122 -14.57 6.70 -19.71
C GLY A 122 -13.24 6.18 -19.13
N VAL A 123 -12.28 5.84 -19.98
CA VAL A 123 -10.96 5.34 -19.55
C VAL A 123 -9.95 6.49 -19.55
N PRO A 124 -9.22 6.76 -18.45
CA PRO A 124 -8.21 7.81 -18.39
C PRO A 124 -6.90 7.36 -19.07
N VAL A 125 -6.87 7.43 -20.41
CA VAL A 125 -5.78 6.95 -21.25
C VAL A 125 -4.46 7.69 -20.96
N THR A 126 -4.51 9.01 -20.75
CA THR A 126 -3.31 9.79 -20.39
C THR A 126 -2.71 9.32 -19.07
N GLY A 127 -3.56 9.06 -18.06
CA GLY A 127 -3.14 8.51 -16.78
C GLY A 127 -2.48 7.13 -16.93
N LEU A 128 -3.01 6.28 -17.82
CA LEU A 128 -2.44 4.97 -18.12
C LEU A 128 -1.03 5.07 -18.72
N PHE A 129 -0.81 5.95 -19.70
CA PHE A 129 0.51 6.15 -20.29
C PHE A 129 1.52 6.75 -19.31
N VAL A 130 1.09 7.69 -18.46
CA VAL A 130 1.94 8.27 -17.42
C VAL A 130 2.35 7.19 -16.41
N GLN A 131 1.40 6.38 -15.95
CA GLN A 131 1.71 5.24 -15.08
C GLN A 131 2.67 4.26 -15.75
N LEU A 132 2.43 3.92 -17.03
CA LEU A 132 3.29 3.01 -17.78
C LEU A 132 4.72 3.55 -17.88
N ALA A 133 4.87 4.84 -18.18
CA ALA A 133 6.18 5.49 -18.24
C ALA A 133 6.91 5.41 -16.89
N ILE A 134 6.23 5.73 -15.79
CA ILE A 134 6.80 5.63 -14.44
C ILE A 134 7.23 4.19 -14.13
N VAL A 135 6.39 3.20 -14.43
CA VAL A 135 6.69 1.78 -14.19
C VAL A 135 7.91 1.35 -15.01
N ILE A 136 7.98 1.69 -16.30
CA ILE A 136 9.13 1.36 -17.15
C ILE A 136 10.40 2.01 -16.61
N THR A 137 10.35 3.29 -16.22
CA THR A 137 11.51 3.97 -15.62
C THR A 137 11.97 3.26 -14.35
N LEU A 138 11.05 2.91 -13.45
CA LEU A 138 11.40 2.20 -12.21
C LEU A 138 11.98 0.81 -12.48
N LEU A 139 11.44 0.06 -13.45
CA LEU A 139 11.98 -1.25 -13.83
C LEU A 139 13.41 -1.17 -14.37
N LEU A 140 13.76 -0.08 -15.05
CA LEU A 140 15.09 0.12 -15.63
C LEU A 140 16.11 0.70 -14.64
N THR A 141 15.66 1.37 -13.58
CA THR A 141 16.54 2.19 -12.71
C THR A 141 16.63 1.71 -11.27
N ALA A 142 15.61 1.03 -10.75
CA ALA A 142 15.50 0.72 -9.32
C ALA A 142 15.47 -0.79 -9.05
N SER A 143 16.13 -1.22 -7.97
CA SER A 143 16.02 -2.59 -7.50
C SER A 143 14.64 -2.86 -6.88
N PHE A 144 14.17 -4.10 -6.93
CA PHE A 144 12.91 -4.50 -6.29
C PHE A 144 12.83 -4.09 -4.82
N ASN A 145 13.91 -4.31 -4.06
CA ASN A 145 13.98 -3.95 -2.64
C ASN A 145 13.89 -2.44 -2.43
N THR A 146 14.51 -1.64 -3.31
CA THR A 146 14.43 -0.18 -3.27
C THR A 146 13.00 0.29 -3.49
N VAL A 147 12.33 -0.21 -4.54
CA VAL A 147 10.94 0.15 -4.85
C VAL A 147 10.01 -0.26 -3.71
N LEU A 148 10.15 -1.49 -3.21
CA LEU A 148 9.34 -2.00 -2.10
C LEU A 148 9.51 -1.14 -0.83
N THR A 149 10.75 -0.79 -0.50
CA THR A 149 11.06 0.03 0.69
C THR A 149 10.52 1.44 0.54
N ALA A 150 10.71 2.07 -0.62
CA ALA A 150 10.20 3.41 -0.91
C ALA A 150 8.68 3.46 -0.82
N VAL A 151 7.98 2.51 -1.44
CA VAL A 151 6.51 2.40 -1.39
C VAL A 151 6.02 2.16 0.04
N GLN A 152 6.67 1.25 0.78
CA GLN A 152 6.30 0.97 2.17
C GLN A 152 6.47 2.22 3.05
N PHE A 153 7.57 2.96 2.89
CA PHE A 153 7.80 4.21 3.61
C PHE A 153 6.70 5.24 3.29
N SER A 154 6.35 5.40 2.00
CA SER A 154 5.32 6.34 1.57
C SER A 154 3.93 6.01 2.13
N ILE A 155 3.52 4.73 2.08
CA ILE A 155 2.26 4.27 2.68
C ILE A 155 2.25 4.51 4.19
N GLN A 156 3.38 4.26 4.85
CA GLN A 156 3.52 4.45 6.29
C GLN A 156 3.40 5.92 6.68
N LEU A 157 4.04 6.83 5.92
CA LEU A 157 3.94 8.27 6.15
C LEU A 157 2.51 8.77 5.94
N GLY A 158 1.84 8.34 4.87
CA GLY A 158 0.44 8.68 4.61
C GLY A 158 -0.51 8.18 5.70
N SER A 159 -0.30 6.96 6.18
CA SER A 159 -1.06 6.38 7.29
C SER A 159 -0.81 7.13 8.61
N PHE A 160 0.44 7.49 8.88
CA PHE A 160 0.82 8.31 10.04
C PHE A 160 0.11 9.67 10.00
N ALA A 161 0.19 10.40 8.88
CA ALA A 161 -0.47 11.68 8.69
C ALA A 161 -2.00 11.58 8.85
N THR A 162 -2.61 10.50 8.36
CA THR A 162 -4.05 10.24 8.50
C THR A 162 -4.45 10.07 9.98
N VAL A 163 -3.67 9.33 10.76
CA VAL A 163 -3.95 9.14 12.20
C VAL A 163 -3.68 10.42 13.00
N VAL A 164 -2.67 11.21 12.65
CA VAL A 164 -2.52 12.57 13.20
C VAL A 164 -3.74 13.42 12.88
N GLY A 165 -4.22 13.37 11.63
CA GLY A 165 -5.44 14.05 11.18
C GLY A 165 -6.67 13.65 12.00
N LEU A 166 -6.83 12.38 12.35
CA LEU A 166 -7.88 11.89 13.24
C LEU A 166 -7.83 12.59 14.61
N ILE A 167 -6.64 12.70 15.22
CA ILE A 167 -6.47 13.36 16.53
C ILE A 167 -6.74 14.87 16.41
N VAL A 168 -6.21 15.52 15.37
CA VAL A 168 -6.44 16.95 15.10
C VAL A 168 -7.93 17.24 14.90
N LEU A 169 -8.64 16.41 14.13
CA LEU A 169 -10.08 16.54 13.91
C LEU A 169 -10.85 16.36 15.21
N ARG A 170 -10.35 15.51 16.12
CA ARG A 170 -10.98 15.35 17.44
C ARG A 170 -10.92 16.61 18.31
N VAL A 171 -9.84 17.38 18.20
CA VAL A 171 -9.65 18.64 18.93
C VAL A 171 -10.36 19.80 18.24
N LYS A 172 -10.27 19.92 16.90
CA LYS A 172 -10.84 21.05 16.16
C LYS A 172 -12.36 20.96 15.97
N GLN A 173 -12.91 19.76 15.86
CA GLN A 173 -14.34 19.55 15.58
C GLN A 173 -14.92 18.48 16.52
N PRO A 174 -15.07 18.80 17.82
CA PRO A 174 -15.50 17.84 18.85
C PRO A 174 -16.93 17.32 18.60
N ASP A 175 -17.82 18.18 18.10
CA ASP A 175 -19.27 17.91 18.02
C ASP A 175 -19.72 17.17 16.75
N LEU A 176 -18.77 16.84 15.85
CA LEU A 176 -19.11 16.06 14.67
C LEU A 176 -19.75 14.71 15.06
N PRO A 177 -20.84 14.28 14.40
CA PRO A 177 -21.37 12.94 14.60
C PRO A 177 -20.29 11.93 14.20
N ARG A 178 -19.91 11.05 15.13
CA ARG A 178 -18.89 10.02 14.92
C ARG A 178 -19.54 8.64 15.02
N PRO A 179 -20.00 8.09 13.88
CA PRO A 179 -20.64 6.77 13.81
C PRO A 179 -19.77 5.63 14.34
N TYR A 180 -18.45 5.79 14.27
CA TYR A 180 -17.48 4.87 14.85
C TYR A 180 -16.50 5.64 15.74
N ARG A 181 -16.20 5.08 16.91
CA ARG A 181 -15.15 5.57 17.81
C ARG A 181 -14.10 4.48 17.94
N CYS A 182 -12.85 4.83 17.66
CA CYS A 182 -11.71 3.94 17.81
C CYS A 182 -11.68 3.36 19.25
N TRP A 183 -11.65 2.03 19.34
CA TRP A 183 -11.51 1.33 20.61
C TRP A 183 -10.17 1.68 21.26
N GLY A 184 -10.16 1.96 22.57
CA GLY A 184 -8.94 2.32 23.30
C GLY A 184 -8.40 3.72 23.03
N TYR A 185 -9.20 4.63 22.45
CA TYR A 185 -8.80 6.02 22.26
C TYR A 185 -8.52 6.71 23.61
N PRO A 186 -7.42 7.47 23.77
CA PRO A 186 -6.43 7.84 22.75
C PRO A 186 -5.23 6.88 22.62
N PHE A 187 -5.11 5.86 23.48
CA PHE A 187 -3.95 4.97 23.55
C PHE A 187 -3.68 4.23 22.24
N THR A 188 -4.72 3.73 21.57
CA THR A 188 -4.56 2.96 20.32
C THR A 188 -4.01 3.79 19.16
N PRO A 189 -4.53 5.00 18.83
CA PRO A 189 -3.85 5.90 17.89
C PRO A 189 -2.44 6.28 18.31
N LEU A 190 -2.21 6.58 19.60
CA LEU A 190 -0.90 7.00 20.08
C LEU A 190 0.15 5.88 19.95
N LEU A 191 -0.22 4.64 20.27
CA LEU A 191 0.62 3.47 20.07
C LEU A 191 0.93 3.27 18.59
N PHE A 192 -0.07 3.39 17.71
CA PHE A 192 0.15 3.32 16.27
C PHE A 192 1.13 4.40 15.80
N LEU A 193 0.96 5.66 16.23
CA LEU A 193 1.87 6.75 15.88
C LEU A 193 3.29 6.49 16.39
N ALA A 194 3.45 6.00 17.62
CA ALA A 194 4.74 5.68 18.21
C ALA A 194 5.47 4.58 17.43
N ILE A 195 4.79 3.45 17.13
CA ILE A 195 5.37 2.34 16.36
C ILE A 195 5.67 2.78 14.93
N SER A 196 4.76 3.53 14.30
CA SER A 196 4.95 4.05 12.95
C SER A 196 6.17 4.97 12.87
N LEU A 197 6.30 5.90 13.82
CA LEU A 197 7.42 6.81 13.91
C LEU A 197 8.73 6.05 14.15
N TRP A 198 8.73 5.10 15.09
CA TRP A 198 9.88 4.23 15.35
C TRP A 198 10.33 3.52 14.07
N MET A 199 9.40 2.89 13.36
CA MET A 199 9.72 2.15 12.13
C MET A 199 10.27 3.06 11.04
N MET A 200 9.67 4.25 10.86
CA MET A 200 10.15 5.23 9.88
C MET A 200 11.55 5.75 10.23
N VAL A 201 11.81 6.03 11.52
CA VAL A 201 13.14 6.41 12.00
C VAL A 201 14.13 5.28 11.76
N PHE A 202 13.76 4.04 12.09
CA PHE A 202 14.61 2.87 11.85
C PHE A 202 14.97 2.72 10.36
N LEU A 203 14.00 2.84 9.45
CA LEU A 203 14.24 2.78 8.00
C LEU A 203 15.16 3.90 7.49
N MET A 204 15.17 5.05 8.16
CA MET A 204 16.04 6.19 7.84
C MET A 204 17.44 6.08 8.48
N LEU A 205 17.59 5.31 9.56
CA LEU A 205 18.86 5.08 10.23
C LEU A 205 19.63 3.92 9.60
N ASP A 206 18.94 2.89 9.11
CA ASP A 206 19.55 1.77 8.41
C ASP A 206 20.12 2.23 7.06
N THR A 207 21.43 2.07 6.90
CA THR A 207 22.19 2.50 5.72
C THR A 207 21.72 1.83 4.44
N VAL A 208 21.16 0.61 4.51
CA VAL A 208 20.69 -0.12 3.34
C VAL A 208 19.35 0.43 2.85
N THR A 209 18.48 0.82 3.77
CA THR A 209 17.12 1.30 3.45
C THR A 209 17.01 2.82 3.37
N ARG A 210 18.02 3.56 3.83
CA ARG A 210 18.03 5.02 3.88
C ARG A 210 17.75 5.64 2.52
N ASP A 211 18.51 5.27 1.49
CA ASP A 211 18.38 5.88 0.17
C ASP A 211 16.99 5.64 -0.41
N ALA A 212 16.49 4.40 -0.31
CA ALA A 212 15.13 4.03 -0.72
C ALA A 212 14.05 4.83 0.04
N SER A 213 14.24 5.03 1.34
CA SER A 213 13.32 5.80 2.18
C SER A 213 13.35 7.30 1.84
N LEU A 214 14.52 7.84 1.51
CA LEU A 214 14.68 9.20 1.00
C LEU A 214 14.02 9.38 -0.37
N TYR A 215 14.09 8.39 -1.27
CA TYR A 215 13.32 8.40 -2.52
C TYR A 215 11.81 8.47 -2.24
N GLY A 216 11.30 7.65 -1.32
CA GLY A 216 9.89 7.68 -0.92
C GLY A 216 9.48 9.05 -0.34
N LEU A 217 10.29 9.60 0.57
CA LEU A 217 10.09 10.93 1.12
C LEU A 217 10.11 12.01 0.03
N GLY A 218 11.07 11.94 -0.89
CA GLY A 218 11.23 12.87 -2.01
C GLY A 218 10.02 12.89 -2.93
N LEU A 219 9.43 11.73 -3.22
CA LEU A 219 8.19 11.64 -4.01
C LEU A 219 7.01 12.31 -3.30
N ILE A 220 6.88 12.14 -1.98
CA ILE A 220 5.82 12.79 -1.21
C ILE A 220 6.04 14.30 -1.14
N LEU A 221 7.28 14.75 -0.93
CA LEU A 221 7.62 16.17 -0.92
C LEU A 221 7.37 16.81 -2.29
N LEU A 222 7.71 16.13 -3.38
CA LEU A 222 7.39 16.57 -4.73
C LEU A 222 5.88 16.74 -4.91
N GLY A 223 5.09 15.75 -4.50
CA GLY A 223 3.62 15.84 -4.52
C GLY A 223 3.10 17.02 -3.69
N TRP A 224 3.70 17.27 -2.52
CA TRP A 224 3.33 18.40 -1.66
C TRP A 224 3.69 19.75 -2.27
N ILE A 225 4.85 19.85 -2.94
CA ILE A 225 5.25 21.06 -3.68
C ILE A 225 4.29 21.33 -4.84
N ILE A 226 3.94 20.30 -5.62
CA ILE A 226 2.96 20.42 -6.72
C ILE A 226 1.61 20.89 -6.16
N TYR A 227 1.20 20.37 -5.00
CA TYR A 227 -0.01 20.81 -4.31
C TYR A 227 0.02 22.30 -3.92
N LEU A 228 1.14 22.79 -3.38
CA LEU A 228 1.26 24.19 -2.97
C LEU A 228 1.28 25.17 -4.15
N ILE A 229 1.86 24.76 -5.29
CA ILE A 229 1.97 25.58 -6.49
C ILE A 229 0.68 25.54 -7.32
N SER A 230 -0.09 24.45 -7.23
CA SER A 230 -1.33 24.32 -7.99
C SER A 230 -2.38 25.34 -7.55
N PRO A 231 -2.88 26.19 -8.45
CA PRO A 231 -4.01 27.05 -8.16
C PRO A 231 -5.21 26.18 -7.78
N ARG A 232 -5.86 26.50 -6.65
CA ARG A 232 -7.06 25.76 -6.23
C ARG A 232 -8.14 25.89 -7.29
N THR A 233 -8.64 24.76 -7.77
CA THR A 233 -9.84 24.73 -8.61
C THR A 233 -11.02 25.12 -7.72
N PRO A 234 -11.83 26.14 -8.07
CA PRO A 234 -13.04 26.42 -7.31
C PRO A 234 -13.92 25.18 -7.38
N ARG A 235 -14.22 24.57 -6.22
CA ARG A 235 -15.18 23.46 -6.14
C ARG A 235 -16.50 23.95 -6.76
N SER A 236 -16.96 23.32 -7.83
CA SER A 236 -18.36 23.46 -8.23
C SER A 236 -19.19 22.88 -7.08
N ALA A 237 -20.01 23.74 -6.48
CA ALA A 237 -20.94 23.38 -5.41
C ALA A 237 -21.99 22.38 -5.88
#